data_AF-A0A7R8ZVL1-F1
#
_entry.id   AF-A0A7R8ZVL1-F1
#
_cell.length_a   1.000
_cell.length_b   1.000
_cell.length_c   1.000
_cell.angle_alpha   90.00
_cell.angle_beta   90.00
_cell.angle_gamma   90.00
#
_symmetry.space_group_name_H-M   'P 1'
#
loop_
_entity.id
_entity.type
_entity.pdbx_description
1 polymer ?
#
loop_
_entity_poly.entity_id
_entity_poly.type
_entity_poly.pdbx_seq_one_letter_code
_entity_poly.pdbx_strand_id
1 'polypeptide(L)'
;MQQNFFSVFATYFPSVTGIVAGANISGDLKDPTNAIPKGTLLAIFSTYVSYSYFSRNNSPELNCVRDCDFGIQNDVQAMELGSSFGPLIYFGGFAAALSSAIACIVGAPRVLQALGKDKIYPGLSVFAPDANWGSSTDAQVYTSILKSLRELQLSKDHVKTYRPQLLTPEKIARTIFFKLGKSLGAPYERPPIIDFANLICKDISLMIVGQVVE
;
A
#
# COMPACT_ATOMS: atom_id res chain seq x y z
N MET A 1 2.04 -15.45 -40.41
CA MET A 1 2.38 -14.20 -39.68
C MET A 1 3.57 -14.52 -38.77
N GLN A 2 4.75 -13.93 -38.98
CA GLN A 2 5.93 -14.22 -38.14
C GLN A 2 5.79 -13.47 -36.82
N GLN A 3 5.53 -14.19 -35.72
CA GLN A 3 5.40 -13.59 -34.39
C GLN A 3 6.77 -13.55 -33.70
N ASN A 4 7.14 -12.39 -33.16
CA ASN A 4 8.35 -12.22 -32.37
C ASN A 4 8.05 -12.53 -30.89
N PHE A 5 9.06 -12.97 -30.14
CA PHE A 5 8.95 -13.28 -28.70
C PHE A 5 8.24 -12.18 -27.90
N PHE A 6 8.59 -10.91 -28.13
CA PHE A 6 7.99 -9.78 -27.42
C PHE A 6 6.50 -9.58 -27.74
N SER A 7 6.05 -9.93 -28.95
CA SER A 7 4.63 -9.88 -29.33
C SER A 7 3.83 -10.90 -28.52
N VAL A 8 4.31 -12.14 -28.48
CA VAL A 8 3.67 -13.24 -27.72
C VAL A 8 3.70 -12.95 -26.22
N PHE A 9 4.81 -12.42 -25.69
CA PHE A 9 4.91 -12.01 -24.29
C PHE A 9 3.89 -10.92 -23.95
N ALA A 10 3.74 -9.90 -24.79
CA ALA A 10 2.80 -8.80 -24.55
C ALA A 10 1.34 -9.28 -24.52
N THR A 11 0.97 -10.26 -25.35
CA THR A 11 -0.38 -10.85 -25.33
C THR A 11 -0.60 -11.76 -24.13
N TYR A 12 0.43 -12.47 -23.65
CA TYR A 12 0.33 -13.37 -22.49
C TYR A 12 0.43 -12.65 -21.14
N PHE A 13 1.16 -11.53 -21.06
CA PHE A 13 1.42 -10.82 -19.82
C PHE A 13 0.15 -10.42 -19.04
N PRO A 14 -0.92 -9.90 -19.67
CA PRO A 14 -2.17 -9.60 -18.96
C PRO A 14 -2.74 -10.79 -18.18
N SER A 15 -2.56 -12.03 -18.66
CA SER A 15 -3.08 -13.23 -18.00
C SER A 15 -2.44 -13.50 -16.63
N VAL A 16 -1.22 -13.01 -16.38
CA VAL A 16 -0.50 -13.22 -15.11
C VAL A 16 -0.52 -12.02 -14.17
N THR A 17 -0.94 -10.84 -14.64
CA THR A 17 -0.95 -9.61 -13.82
C THR A 17 -1.95 -9.60 -12.66
N GLY A 18 -2.92 -10.50 -12.62
CA GLY A 18 -4.01 -10.54 -11.64
C GLY A 18 -3.62 -10.80 -10.17
N ILE A 19 -2.33 -10.97 -9.87
CA ILE A 19 -1.81 -11.29 -8.53
C ILE A 19 -2.22 -10.25 -7.47
N VAL A 20 -2.34 -8.98 -7.87
CA VAL A 20 -2.70 -7.88 -6.96
C VAL A 20 -4.19 -7.86 -6.55
N ALA A 21 -5.04 -8.67 -7.18
CA ALA A 21 -6.47 -8.72 -6.87
C ALA A 21 -6.74 -9.13 -5.40
N GLY A 22 -5.92 -10.02 -4.84
CA GLY A 22 -6.03 -10.45 -3.44
C GLY A 22 -5.63 -9.34 -2.44
N ALA A 23 -4.66 -8.49 -2.80
CA ALA A 23 -4.27 -7.36 -1.95
C ALA A 23 -5.33 -6.24 -1.95
N ASN A 24 -6.10 -6.11 -3.03
CA ASN A 24 -7.14 -5.09 -3.16
C ASN A 24 -8.33 -5.28 -2.18
N ILE A 25 -8.45 -6.47 -1.58
CA ILE A 25 -9.45 -6.81 -0.56
C ILE A 25 -8.81 -7.01 0.83
N SER A 26 -7.61 -6.49 1.05
CA SER A 26 -6.87 -6.63 2.32
C SER A 26 -7.62 -6.10 3.54
N GLY A 27 -8.49 -5.10 3.36
CA GLY A 27 -9.30 -4.53 4.43
C GLY A 27 -10.46 -5.43 4.90
N ASP A 28 -10.90 -6.37 4.06
CA ASP A 28 -12.02 -7.29 4.35
C ASP A 28 -11.53 -8.61 4.99
N LEU A 29 -10.21 -8.77 5.16
CA LEU A 29 -9.57 -9.96 5.69
C LEU A 29 -9.38 -9.87 7.21
N LYS A 30 -9.71 -10.96 7.92
CA LYS A 30 -9.47 -11.08 9.36
C LYS A 30 -7.98 -10.94 9.74
N ASP A 31 -7.08 -11.51 8.93
CA ASP A 31 -5.63 -11.52 9.16
C ASP A 31 -4.84 -11.33 7.83
N PRO A 32 -4.72 -10.08 7.32
CA PRO A 32 -4.15 -9.82 5.99
C PRO A 32 -2.67 -10.22 5.88
N THR A 33 -1.90 -10.08 6.96
CA THR A 33 -0.46 -10.37 7.01
C THR A 33 -0.13 -11.82 6.64
N ASN A 34 -1.00 -12.77 7.01
CA ASN A 34 -0.81 -14.19 6.74
C ASN A 34 -1.63 -14.68 5.54
N ALA A 35 -2.81 -14.10 5.29
CA ALA A 35 -3.72 -14.54 4.26
C ALA A 35 -3.23 -14.17 2.84
N ILE A 36 -2.71 -12.95 2.65
CA ILE A 36 -2.28 -12.48 1.32
C ILE A 36 -1.12 -13.34 0.77
N PRO A 37 -0.01 -13.57 1.52
CA PRO A 37 1.10 -14.35 0.98
C PRO A 37 0.72 -15.81 0.66
N LYS A 38 -0.07 -16.45 1.53
CA LYS A 38 -0.50 -17.84 1.35
C LYS A 38 -1.48 -17.96 0.17
N GLY A 39 -2.44 -17.04 0.07
CA GLY A 39 -3.40 -17.02 -1.03
C GLY A 39 -2.74 -16.83 -2.39
N THR A 40 -1.84 -15.84 -2.49
CA THR A 40 -1.10 -15.56 -3.73
C THR A 40 -0.24 -16.75 -4.16
N LEU A 41 0.53 -17.35 -3.24
CA LEU A 41 1.38 -18.51 -3.58
C LEU A 41 0.55 -19.73 -4.03
N LEU A 42 -0.56 -20.01 -3.34
CA LEU A 42 -1.46 -21.12 -3.72
C LEU A 42 -2.10 -20.88 -5.09
N ALA A 43 -2.51 -19.64 -5.40
CA ALA A 43 -3.10 -19.27 -6.68
C ALA A 43 -2.10 -19.41 -7.84
N ILE A 44 -0.86 -18.95 -7.64
CA ILE A 44 0.22 -19.10 -8.63
C ILE A 44 0.51 -20.58 -8.87
N PHE A 45 0.58 -21.38 -7.80
CA PHE A 45 0.83 -22.82 -7.93
C PHE A 45 -0.31 -23.52 -8.68
N SER A 46 -1.57 -23.20 -8.35
CA SER A 46 -2.75 -23.78 -9.01
C SER A 46 -2.80 -23.48 -10.51
N THR A 47 -2.55 -22.22 -10.89
CA THR A 47 -2.52 -21.79 -12.31
C THR A 47 -1.35 -22.40 -13.08
N TYR A 48 -0.17 -22.53 -12.46
CA TYR A 48 0.96 -23.22 -13.06
C TYR A 48 0.66 -24.70 -13.37
N VAL A 49 0.00 -25.39 -12.43
CA VAL A 49 -0.41 -26.78 -12.61
C VAL A 49 -1.45 -26.92 -13.73
N SER A 50 -2.46 -26.05 -13.78
CA SER A 50 -3.50 -26.11 -14.81
C SER A 50 -2.95 -25.84 -16.21
N TYR A 51 -2.07 -24.85 -16.38
CA TYR A 51 -1.41 -24.59 -17.67
C TYR A 51 -0.49 -25.73 -18.10
N SER A 52 0.28 -26.32 -17.16
CA SER A 52 1.13 -27.47 -17.44
C SER A 52 0.31 -28.71 -17.84
N TYR A 53 -0.84 -28.91 -17.20
CA TYR A 53 -1.77 -29.99 -17.53
C TYR A 53 -2.36 -29.81 -18.93
N PHE A 54 -2.82 -28.60 -19.26
CA PHE A 54 -3.35 -28.33 -20.59
C PHE A 54 -2.28 -28.51 -21.67
N SER A 55 -1.06 -27.98 -21.45
CA SER A 55 0.06 -28.11 -22.39
C SER A 55 0.42 -29.57 -22.71
N ARG A 56 0.27 -30.50 -21.76
CA ARG A 56 0.61 -31.92 -21.94
C ARG A 56 -0.51 -32.77 -22.56
N ASN A 57 -1.78 -32.42 -22.33
CA ASN A 57 -2.93 -33.21 -22.77
C ASN A 57 -3.57 -32.70 -24.08
N ASN A 58 -2.87 -31.85 -24.84
CA ASN A 58 -3.34 -31.42 -26.16
C ASN A 58 -3.37 -32.61 -27.13
N SER A 59 -4.48 -32.79 -27.84
CA SER A 59 -4.66 -33.83 -28.85
C SER A 59 -3.67 -33.67 -30.02
N PRO A 60 -3.17 -34.77 -30.61
CA PRO A 60 -2.25 -34.71 -31.75
C PRO A 60 -2.87 -34.08 -33.01
N GLU A 61 -4.20 -34.11 -33.16
CA GLU A 61 -4.94 -33.41 -34.23
C GLU A 61 -4.78 -31.88 -34.17
N LEU A 62 -4.39 -31.35 -33.01
CA LEU A 62 -4.21 -29.93 -32.75
C LEU A 62 -2.80 -29.43 -33.13
N ASN A 63 -1.82 -30.35 -33.24
CA ASN A 63 -0.39 -30.08 -33.44
C ASN A 63 0.04 -30.21 -34.91
N CYS A 64 -0.68 -29.57 -35.82
CA CYS A 64 -0.21 -29.48 -37.21
C CYS A 64 0.92 -28.44 -37.35
N VAL A 65 2.07 -28.87 -37.88
CA VAL A 65 3.29 -28.05 -37.98
C VAL A 65 3.49 -27.45 -39.39
N ARG A 66 2.84 -27.99 -40.44
CA ARG A 66 2.89 -27.44 -41.82
C ARG A 66 1.61 -27.74 -42.62
N ASP A 67 1.08 -26.72 -43.30
CA ASP A 67 -0.13 -26.72 -44.16
C ASP A 67 -1.39 -27.35 -43.55
N CYS A 68 -2.02 -26.66 -42.60
CA CYS A 68 -3.34 -27.04 -42.09
C CYS A 68 -4.34 -25.88 -42.10
N ASP A 69 -5.56 -26.19 -42.50
CA ASP A 69 -6.71 -25.27 -42.47
C ASP A 69 -7.23 -25.02 -41.03
N PHE A 70 -6.96 -25.94 -40.09
CA PHE A 70 -7.39 -25.86 -38.68
C PHE A 70 -6.25 -26.23 -37.72
N GLY A 71 -6.24 -25.66 -36.51
CA GLY A 71 -5.24 -25.93 -35.47
C GLY A 71 -4.84 -24.69 -34.66
N ILE A 72 -4.00 -24.83 -33.62
CA ILE A 72 -3.62 -23.72 -32.69
C ILE A 72 -2.98 -22.53 -33.42
N GLN A 73 -2.31 -22.79 -34.54
CA GLN A 73 -1.61 -21.76 -35.29
C GLN A 73 -2.54 -20.98 -36.26
N ASN A 74 -3.65 -21.58 -36.69
CA ASN A 74 -4.55 -21.00 -37.69
C ASN A 74 -5.90 -20.55 -37.11
N ASP A 75 -6.35 -21.19 -36.03
CA ASP A 75 -7.64 -20.93 -35.39
C ASP A 75 -7.44 -20.51 -33.92
N VAL A 76 -8.01 -19.36 -33.55
CA VAL A 76 -8.01 -18.86 -32.17
C VAL A 76 -8.99 -19.63 -31.27
N GLN A 77 -9.87 -20.43 -31.86
CA GLN A 77 -10.90 -21.23 -31.17
C GLN A 77 -10.52 -22.71 -31.09
N ALA A 78 -9.24 -23.03 -31.27
CA ALA A 78 -8.73 -24.41 -31.30
C ALA A 78 -9.07 -25.24 -30.04
N MET A 79 -9.37 -24.59 -28.90
CA MET A 79 -9.83 -25.25 -27.67
C MET A 79 -11.22 -25.89 -27.79
N GLU A 80 -12.05 -25.48 -28.76
CA GLU A 80 -13.35 -26.11 -29.05
C GLU A 80 -13.19 -27.50 -29.65
N LEU A 81 -12.20 -27.67 -30.54
CA LEU A 81 -11.93 -28.92 -31.26
C LEU A 81 -11.55 -30.08 -30.31
N GLY A 82 -10.94 -29.75 -29.16
CA GLY A 82 -10.57 -30.73 -28.13
C GLY A 82 -11.63 -30.94 -27.04
N SER A 83 -12.76 -30.22 -27.07
CA SER A 83 -13.81 -30.31 -26.04
C SER A 83 -14.87 -31.34 -26.40
N SER A 84 -15.37 -32.10 -25.41
CA SER A 84 -16.51 -33.02 -25.62
C SER A 84 -17.82 -32.29 -25.96
N PHE A 85 -17.94 -31.01 -25.59
CA PHE A 85 -19.09 -30.17 -25.93
C PHE A 85 -18.62 -28.74 -26.27
N GLY A 86 -18.68 -28.38 -27.55
CA GLY A 86 -18.16 -27.10 -28.04
C GLY A 86 -18.76 -25.86 -27.36
N PRO A 87 -20.10 -25.75 -27.19
CA PRO A 87 -20.72 -24.60 -26.53
C PRO A 87 -20.24 -24.36 -25.09
N LEU A 88 -19.73 -25.37 -24.39
CA LEU A 88 -19.23 -25.23 -23.01
C LEU A 88 -18.03 -24.28 -22.92
N ILE A 89 -17.15 -24.29 -23.93
CA ILE A 89 -15.97 -23.43 -23.98
C ILE A 89 -16.38 -21.96 -24.11
N TYR A 90 -17.41 -21.66 -24.90
CA TYR A 90 -17.96 -20.31 -25.04
C TYR A 90 -18.55 -19.79 -23.73
N PHE A 91 -19.36 -20.60 -23.03
CA PHE A 91 -19.90 -20.22 -21.72
C PHE A 91 -18.80 -20.00 -20.69
N GLY A 92 -17.77 -20.85 -20.68
CA GLY A 92 -16.61 -20.71 -19.80
C GLY A 92 -15.81 -19.44 -20.07
N GLY A 93 -15.53 -19.14 -21.35
CA GLY A 93 -14.84 -17.92 -21.76
C GLY A 93 -15.62 -16.66 -21.39
N PHE A 94 -16.93 -16.66 -21.61
CA PHE A 94 -17.82 -15.56 -21.23
C PHE A 94 -17.86 -15.35 -19.71
N ALA A 95 -17.99 -16.43 -18.93
CA ALA A 95 -17.98 -16.36 -17.47
C ALA A 95 -16.65 -15.83 -16.91
N ALA A 96 -15.51 -16.26 -17.47
CA ALA A 96 -14.18 -15.79 -17.08
C ALA A 96 -13.98 -14.30 -17.39
N ALA A 97 -14.45 -13.84 -18.56
CA ALA A 97 -14.40 -12.43 -18.95
C ALA A 97 -15.28 -11.56 -18.04
N LEU A 98 -16.51 -11.99 -17.76
CA LEU A 98 -17.41 -11.28 -16.84
C LEU A 98 -16.84 -11.21 -15.42
N SER A 99 -16.30 -12.31 -14.90
CA SER A 99 -15.67 -12.35 -13.57
C SER A 99 -14.54 -11.32 -13.46
N SER A 100 -13.67 -11.26 -14.48
CA SER A 100 -12.57 -10.29 -14.55
C SER A 100 -13.07 -8.85 -14.66
N ALA A 101 -14.10 -8.61 -15.48
CA ALA A 101 -14.70 -7.29 -15.63
C ALA A 101 -15.31 -6.77 -14.31
N ILE A 102 -16.06 -7.62 -13.59
CA ILE A 102 -16.65 -7.26 -12.29
C ILE A 102 -15.56 -6.96 -11.26
N ALA A 103 -14.49 -7.75 -11.22
CA ALA A 103 -13.35 -7.51 -10.33
C ALA A 103 -12.71 -6.13 -10.58
N CYS A 104 -12.54 -5.73 -11.85
CA CYS A 104 -12.02 -4.40 -12.19
C CYS A 104 -12.99 -3.27 -11.83
N ILE A 105 -14.30 -3.45 -12.07
CA ILE A 105 -15.34 -2.47 -11.75
C ILE A 105 -15.43 -2.21 -10.24
N VAL A 106 -15.28 -3.24 -9.41
CA VAL A 106 -15.30 -3.08 -7.95
C VAL A 106 -13.95 -2.61 -7.42
N GLY A 107 -12.85 -3.00 -8.07
CA GLY A 107 -11.51 -2.69 -7.61
C GLY A 107 -11.07 -1.25 -7.85
N ALA A 108 -11.27 -0.73 -9.06
CA ALA A 108 -10.86 0.63 -9.42
C ALA A 108 -11.44 1.74 -8.51
N PRO A 109 -12.75 1.78 -8.21
CA PRO A 109 -13.32 2.81 -7.35
C PRO A 109 -12.84 2.68 -5.90
N ARG A 110 -12.61 1.47 -5.39
CA ARG A 110 -12.07 1.27 -4.02
C ARG A 110 -10.68 1.91 -3.87
N VAL A 111 -9.79 1.69 -4.85
CA VAL A 111 -8.46 2.31 -4.86
C VAL A 111 -8.56 3.82 -5.01
N LEU A 112 -9.42 4.32 -5.90
CA LEU A 112 -9.64 5.76 -6.10
C LEU A 112 -10.19 6.44 -4.84
N GLN A 113 -11.14 5.82 -4.15
CA GLN A 113 -11.71 6.31 -2.90
C GLN A 113 -10.67 6.35 -1.77
N ALA A 114 -9.82 5.32 -1.67
CA ALA A 114 -8.71 5.31 -0.71
C ALA A 114 -7.75 6.47 -0.97
N LEU A 115 -7.36 6.68 -2.24
CA LEU A 115 -6.52 7.83 -2.63
C LEU A 115 -7.20 9.19 -2.38
N GLY A 116 -8.52 9.27 -2.60
CA GLY A 116 -9.30 10.48 -2.32
C GLY A 116 -9.29 10.86 -0.84
N LYS A 117 -9.37 9.87 0.07
CA LYS A 117 -9.31 10.08 1.53
C LYS A 117 -7.98 10.68 1.98
N ASP A 118 -6.88 10.32 1.31
CA ASP A 118 -5.55 10.81 1.65
C ASP A 118 -5.31 12.26 1.22
N LYS A 119 -6.22 12.88 0.42
CA LYS A 119 -6.17 14.29 -0.01
C LYS A 119 -4.82 14.74 -0.62
N ILE A 120 -4.05 13.80 -1.18
CA ILE A 120 -2.73 14.07 -1.77
C ILE A 120 -2.86 14.86 -3.08
N TYR A 121 -3.90 14.58 -3.88
CA TYR A 121 -4.14 15.23 -5.17
C TYR A 121 -5.35 16.18 -5.10
N PRO A 122 -5.20 17.46 -5.51
CA PRO A 122 -6.32 18.39 -5.58
C PRO A 122 -7.31 17.92 -6.66
N GLY A 123 -8.59 17.77 -6.30
CA GLY A 123 -9.67 17.31 -7.19
C GLY A 123 -10.13 15.87 -6.97
N LEU A 124 -9.33 15.02 -6.31
CA LEU A 124 -9.72 13.63 -6.00
C LEU A 124 -10.56 13.50 -4.72
N SER A 125 -10.71 14.59 -3.96
CA SER A 125 -11.49 14.65 -2.72
C SER A 125 -12.98 14.45 -2.91
N VAL A 126 -13.50 14.58 -4.15
CA VAL A 126 -14.91 14.32 -4.48
C VAL A 126 -15.28 12.84 -4.28
N PHE A 127 -14.30 11.93 -4.37
CA PHE A 127 -14.49 10.50 -4.16
C PHE A 127 -14.25 10.06 -2.70
N ALA A 128 -13.85 10.98 -1.82
CA ALA A 128 -13.62 10.67 -0.41
C ALA A 128 -14.94 10.80 0.37
N PRO A 129 -15.35 9.78 1.14
CA PRO A 129 -16.42 9.97 2.12
C PRO A 129 -15.93 10.89 3.25
N ASP A 130 -16.84 11.72 3.78
CA ASP A 130 -16.56 12.60 4.91
C ASP A 130 -16.33 11.77 6.19
N ALA A 131 -15.06 11.46 6.46
CA ALA A 131 -14.61 10.80 7.67
C ALA A 131 -13.97 11.84 8.62
N ASN A 132 -14.37 11.82 9.88
CA ASN A 132 -13.85 12.68 10.94
C ASN A 132 -12.70 12.05 11.75
N TRP A 133 -12.30 10.83 11.41
CA TRP A 133 -11.15 10.14 11.98
C TRP A 133 -9.89 10.45 11.14
N GLY A 134 -8.73 10.54 11.79
CA GLY A 134 -7.48 11.02 11.21
C GLY A 134 -7.06 10.29 9.92
N SER A 135 -6.26 10.98 9.10
CA SER A 135 -5.84 10.49 7.78
C SER A 135 -4.75 9.41 7.87
N SER A 136 -4.55 8.65 6.78
CA SER A 136 -3.43 7.70 6.69
C SER A 136 -2.08 8.41 6.88
N THR A 137 -1.97 9.65 6.40
CA THR A 137 -0.80 10.51 6.59
C THR A 137 -0.56 10.85 8.06
N ASP A 138 -1.59 11.16 8.83
CA ASP A 138 -1.46 11.42 10.28
C ASP A 138 -0.96 10.17 11.03
N ALA A 139 -1.46 9.00 10.65
CA ALA A 139 -0.98 7.73 11.20
C ALA A 139 0.49 7.47 10.88
N GLN A 140 0.95 7.81 9.66
CA GLN A 140 2.37 7.69 9.27
C GLN A 140 3.28 8.66 10.03
N VAL A 141 2.81 9.87 10.30
CA VAL A 141 3.56 10.83 11.14
C VAL A 141 3.72 10.27 12.56
N TYR A 142 2.64 9.71 13.13
CA TYR A 142 2.68 9.11 14.46
C TYR A 142 3.67 7.93 14.55
N THR A 143 3.64 6.99 13.59
CA THR A 143 4.56 5.84 13.59
C THR A 143 6.01 6.28 13.40
N SER A 144 6.25 7.32 12.59
CA SER A 144 7.58 7.92 12.39
C SER A 144 8.13 8.52 13.69
N ILE A 145 7.30 9.24 14.44
CA ILE A 145 7.66 9.81 15.75
C ILE A 145 7.99 8.68 16.74
N LEU A 146 7.14 7.66 16.85
CA LEU A 146 7.37 6.53 17.75
C LEU A 146 8.67 5.78 17.43
N LYS A 147 8.97 5.58 16.15
CA LYS A 147 10.23 4.96 15.73
C LYS A 147 11.43 5.80 16.14
N SER A 148 11.36 7.11 15.91
CA SER A 148 12.42 8.06 16.31
C SER A 148 12.62 8.09 17.83
N LEU A 149 11.54 8.09 18.62
CA LEU A 149 11.62 8.03 20.08
C LEU A 149 12.21 6.71 20.58
N ARG A 150 11.87 5.59 19.95
CA ARG A 150 12.44 4.27 20.28
C ARG A 150 13.93 4.21 19.97
N GLU A 151 14.37 4.78 18.85
CA GLU A 151 15.79 4.90 18.51
C GLU A 151 16.54 5.77 19.53
N LEU A 152 15.94 6.87 19.98
CA LEU A 152 16.50 7.71 21.05
C LEU A 152 16.60 6.97 22.38
N GLN A 153 15.61 6.15 22.74
CA GLN A 153 15.62 5.37 23.98
C GLN A 153 16.64 4.21 23.97
N LEU A 154 16.94 3.64 22.80
CA LEU A 154 17.97 2.62 22.63
C LEU A 154 19.38 3.21 22.54
N SER A 155 19.50 4.52 22.31
CA SER A 155 20.78 5.21 22.33
C SER A 155 21.34 5.26 23.76
N LYS A 156 22.66 5.13 23.92
CA LYS A 156 23.31 5.16 25.24
C LYS A 156 23.04 6.50 25.93
N ASP A 157 22.73 6.46 27.23
CA ASP A 157 22.39 7.62 28.08
C ASP A 157 23.39 8.80 28.02
N HIS A 158 24.62 8.54 27.56
CA HIS A 158 25.66 9.55 27.41
C HIS A 158 26.23 9.59 25.99
N VAL A 159 25.68 10.47 25.18
CA VAL A 159 26.29 10.97 23.95
C VAL A 159 27.08 12.24 24.29
N LYS A 160 28.37 12.31 23.94
CA LYS A 160 29.22 13.51 24.12
C LYS A 160 28.91 14.64 23.12
N THR A 161 27.67 14.70 22.63
CA THR A 161 27.17 15.69 21.70
C THR A 161 26.24 16.61 22.47
N TYR A 162 26.70 17.82 22.75
CA TYR A 162 25.90 18.82 23.47
C TYR A 162 24.76 19.31 22.57
N ARG A 163 23.51 19.07 22.99
CA ARG A 163 22.28 19.61 22.41
C ARG A 163 21.48 20.27 23.55
N PRO A 164 21.32 21.61 23.58
CA PRO A 164 20.65 22.27 24.70
C PRO A 164 19.15 21.98 24.67
N GLN A 165 18.64 21.10 25.53
CA GLN A 165 17.20 20.90 25.72
C GLN A 165 16.71 21.92 26.75
N LEU A 166 15.89 22.88 26.32
CA LEU A 166 15.37 23.92 27.19
C LEU A 166 13.99 23.47 27.71
N LEU A 167 13.98 22.92 28.92
CA LEU A 167 12.75 22.68 29.65
C LEU A 167 12.39 23.98 30.37
N THR A 168 11.21 24.54 30.13
CA THR A 168 10.63 25.59 30.98
C THR A 168 9.58 24.98 31.92
N PRO A 169 9.96 24.40 33.08
CA PRO A 169 9.01 23.99 34.10
C PRO A 169 8.95 25.00 35.25
N GLU A 170 7.75 25.22 35.80
CA GLU A 170 7.64 25.38 37.25
C GLU A 170 7.62 23.98 37.88
N LYS A 171 8.77 23.60 38.46
CA LYS A 171 9.04 22.44 39.33
C LYS A 171 8.90 21.04 38.73
N ILE A 172 10.03 20.49 38.27
CA ILE A 172 10.72 19.29 38.82
C ILE A 172 12.14 19.33 38.25
N ALA A 173 13.12 19.47 39.13
CA ALA A 173 14.48 19.86 38.79
C ALA A 173 15.43 18.67 38.88
N ARG A 174 15.95 18.24 37.72
CA ARG A 174 17.35 17.84 37.56
C ARG A 174 17.69 17.81 36.07
N THR A 175 18.08 18.97 35.54
CA THR A 175 19.15 19.23 34.55
C THR A 175 18.93 20.64 33.95
N ILE A 176 19.96 21.49 34.07
CA ILE A 176 20.15 22.87 33.58
C ILE A 176 19.01 23.86 33.94
N PHE A 177 19.31 24.70 34.93
CA PHE A 177 18.36 25.53 35.68
C PHE A 177 18.49 27.01 35.24
N PHE A 178 17.56 27.51 34.42
CA PHE A 178 17.33 28.96 34.30
C PHE A 178 16.04 29.29 35.07
N LYS A 179 16.20 29.65 36.35
CA LYS A 179 15.10 29.96 37.27
C LYS A 179 14.73 31.45 37.13
N LEU A 180 13.86 31.78 36.18
CA LEU A 180 13.09 33.04 36.22
C LEU A 180 11.73 32.70 36.85
N GLY A 181 11.53 33.11 38.09
CA GLY A 181 10.55 32.55 39.01
C GLY A 181 9.08 32.79 38.67
N LYS A 182 8.21 31.90 39.18
CA LYS A 182 6.85 32.08 39.77
C LYS A 182 5.81 33.03 39.12
N SER A 183 6.11 33.65 38.00
CA SER A 183 5.37 34.78 37.41
C SER A 183 4.99 34.52 35.95
N LEU A 184 5.19 33.31 35.43
CA LEU A 184 5.16 33.07 33.99
C LEU A 184 3.75 33.09 33.38
N GLY A 185 2.70 32.99 34.19
CA GLY A 185 1.32 33.17 33.73
C GLY A 185 0.98 32.28 32.53
N ALA A 186 -0.07 32.60 31.80
CA ALA A 186 -0.32 31.93 30.53
C ALA A 186 0.74 32.33 29.48
N PRO A 187 1.06 31.47 28.49
CA PRO A 187 2.12 31.72 27.51
C PRO A 187 1.94 33.02 26.70
N TYR A 188 0.72 33.56 26.61
CA TYR A 188 0.46 34.85 25.97
C TYR A 188 0.85 36.07 26.82
N GLU A 189 1.12 35.91 28.12
CA GLU A 189 1.43 37.04 29.02
C GLU A 189 2.87 37.55 28.87
N ARG A 190 3.81 36.73 28.40
CA ARG A 190 5.22 37.14 28.19
C ARG A 190 5.83 36.56 26.89
N PRO A 191 5.42 37.07 25.72
CA PRO A 191 5.99 36.67 24.44
C PRO A 191 7.52 36.85 24.31
N PRO A 192 8.21 37.86 24.93
CA PRO A 192 9.66 38.04 24.72
C PRO A 192 10.52 36.87 25.19
N ILE A 193 10.07 36.15 26.23
CA ILE A 193 10.80 35.01 26.80
C ILE A 193 10.65 33.78 25.90
N ILE A 194 9.46 33.60 25.33
CA ILE A 194 9.17 32.53 24.38
C ILE A 194 9.96 32.76 23.09
N ASP A 195 9.99 34.00 22.59
CA ASP A 195 10.78 34.36 21.40
C ASP A 195 12.28 34.16 21.62
N PHE A 196 12.81 34.56 22.79
CA PHE A 196 14.21 34.33 23.12
C PHE A 196 14.55 32.84 23.22
N ALA A 197 13.71 32.04 23.88
CA ALA A 197 13.87 30.60 23.96
C ALA A 197 13.77 29.93 22.57
N ASN A 198 12.84 30.39 21.73
CA ASN A 198 12.70 29.94 20.34
C ASN A 198 13.96 30.23 19.53
N LEU A 199 14.55 31.43 19.65
CA LEU A 199 15.80 31.78 18.96
C LEU A 199 16.99 30.87 19.33
N ILE A 200 17.02 30.36 20.56
CA ILE A 200 18.07 29.43 21.03
C ILE A 200 17.80 28.00 20.55
N CYS A 201 16.54 27.56 20.55
CA CYS A 201 16.15 26.17 20.27
C CYS A 201 15.84 25.89 18.79
N LYS A 202 15.64 26.92 17.97
CA LYS A 202 15.20 26.81 16.58
C LYS A 202 16.01 25.78 15.79
N ASP A 203 15.32 24.77 15.26
CA ASP A 203 15.87 23.67 14.43
C ASP A 203 16.97 22.81 15.09
N ILE A 204 17.29 23.03 16.37
CA ILE A 204 18.41 22.39 17.06
C ILE A 204 17.92 21.48 18.20
N SER A 205 16.88 21.88 18.93
CA SER A 205 16.47 21.17 20.15
C SER A 205 14.98 21.28 20.49
N LEU A 206 14.55 20.42 21.41
CA LEU A 206 13.18 20.36 21.91
C LEU A 206 12.94 21.49 22.94
N MET A 207 11.88 22.26 22.73
CA MET A 207 11.37 23.26 23.67
C MET A 207 10.00 22.82 24.17
N ILE A 208 9.82 22.77 25.49
CA ILE A 208 8.53 22.41 26.13
C ILE A 208 8.13 23.54 27.07
N VAL A 209 6.94 24.10 26.83
CA VAL A 209 6.32 25.14 27.65
C VAL A 209 5.22 24.51 28.51
N GLY A 210 5.38 24.56 29.83
CA GLY A 210 4.36 24.11 30.78
C GLY A 210 3.63 25.30 31.41
N GLN A 211 2.31 25.24 31.49
CA GLN A 211 1.49 26.20 32.26
C GLN A 211 0.91 25.49 33.48
N VAL A 212 1.01 26.12 34.64
CA VAL A 212 0.34 25.68 35.87
C VAL A 212 -0.95 26.50 36.02
N VAL A 213 -2.10 25.84 36.07
CA VAL A 213 -3.39 26.46 36.34
C VAL A 213 -3.71 26.18 37.82
N GLU A 214 -3.69 27.22 38.65
CA GLU A 214 -4.15 27.16 40.04
C GLU A 214 -5.67 27.30 40.14
#